data_AF-A0A3M5SYH7-F1
#
_entry.id   AF-A0A3M5SYH7-F1
#
_cell.length_a   1.000
_cell.length_b   1.000
_cell.length_c   1.000
_cell.angle_alpha   90.00
_cell.angle_beta   90.00
_cell.angle_gamma   90.00
#
_symmetry.space_group_name_H-M   'P 1'
#
loop_
_entity.id
_entity.type
_entity.pdbx_description
1 polymer ?
#
loop_
_entity_poly.entity_id
_entity_poly.type
_entity_poly.pdbx_seq_one_letter_code
_entity_poly.pdbx_strand_id
1 'polypeptide(L)' 'MLHINDQTVADECINSFGGRGASGNGSSAGSPSDWDEYSQWQWVTVKNQAPVYPF' A
#
# COMPACT_ATOMS: atom_id res chain seq x y z
N MET A 1 -8.56 11.60 -4.57
CA MET A 1 -7.84 12.59 -5.38
C MET A 1 -8.65 13.87 -5.44
N LEU A 2 -8.00 15.03 -5.35
CA LEU A 2 -8.62 16.36 -5.41
C LEU A 2 -7.54 17.37 -5.80
N HIS A 3 -7.78 18.13 -6.87
CA HIS A 3 -6.91 19.23 -7.28
C HIS A 3 -7.66 20.55 -7.06
N ILE A 4 -7.01 21.53 -6.43
CA ILE A 4 -7.59 22.86 -6.14
C ILE A 4 -7.05 23.84 -7.16
N ASN A 5 -7.93 24.54 -7.88
CA ASN A 5 -7.59 25.51 -8.92
C ASN A 5 -6.77 24.93 -10.09
N ASP A 6 -6.87 23.63 -10.33
CA ASP A 6 -6.16 22.93 -11.40
C ASP A 6 -7.10 21.93 -12.10
N GLN A 7 -6.66 21.39 -13.24
CA GLN A 7 -7.43 20.47 -14.05
C GLN A 7 -7.60 19.08 -13.39
N THR A 8 -8.64 18.38 -13.81
CA THR A 8 -8.93 17.01 -13.36
C THR A 8 -8.02 15.95 -13.98
N VAL A 9 -7.39 16.25 -15.11
CA VAL A 9 -6.45 15.36 -15.80
C VAL A 9 -5.03 15.70 -15.36
N ALA A 10 -4.61 15.14 -14.24
CA ALA A 10 -3.23 15.22 -13.78
C ALA A 10 -2.87 13.93 -13.04
N ASP A 11 -1.71 13.37 -13.41
CA ASP A 11 -1.14 12.16 -12.84
C ASP A 11 0.38 12.21 -12.94
N GLU A 12 1.06 11.74 -11.89
CA GLU A 12 2.49 11.59 -11.76
C GLU A 12 2.82 10.25 -11.09
N CYS A 13 3.97 9.65 -11.40
CA CYS A 13 4.34 8.34 -10.87
C CYS A 13 4.54 8.32 -9.33
N ILE A 14 4.61 9.50 -8.70
CA ILE A 14 4.85 9.66 -7.26
C ILE A 14 3.56 9.91 -6.48
N ASN A 15 2.40 10.14 -7.11
CA ASN A 15 1.13 10.19 -6.41
C ASN A 15 0.45 8.82 -6.39
N SER A 16 -0.20 8.50 -5.28
CA SER A 16 -1.11 7.36 -5.21
C SER A 16 -2.39 7.70 -5.98
N PHE A 17 -2.56 7.15 -7.18
CA PHE A 17 -3.72 7.38 -8.04
C PHE A 17 -4.78 6.29 -7.82
N GLY A 18 -5.99 6.68 -7.40
CA GLY A 18 -7.03 5.72 -7.04
C GLY A 18 -8.40 6.34 -6.78
N GLY A 19 -9.44 5.53 -7.00
CA GLY A 19 -10.86 5.90 -6.89
C GLY A 19 -11.57 5.33 -5.66
N ARG A 20 -12.82 5.74 -5.46
CA ARG A 20 -13.74 5.19 -4.44
C ARG A 20 -15.13 4.99 -5.07
N GLY A 21 -15.98 4.16 -4.46
CA GLY A 21 -17.36 3.94 -4.92
C GLY A 21 -17.42 3.13 -6.21
N ALA A 22 -18.17 3.61 -7.21
CA ALA A 22 -18.24 2.94 -8.51
C ALA A 22 -16.90 2.94 -9.28
N SER A 23 -15.99 3.85 -8.91
CA SER A 23 -14.65 3.96 -9.52
C SER A 23 -13.60 3.04 -8.90
N GLY A 24 -13.96 2.21 -7.91
CA GLY A 24 -13.03 1.24 -7.30
C GLY A 24 -13.24 1.05 -5.80
N ASN A 25 -12.62 -0.01 -5.28
CA ASN A 25 -12.70 -0.41 -3.88
C ASN A 25 -11.62 0.24 -2.99
N GLY A 26 -10.85 1.18 -3.54
CA GLY A 26 -9.86 1.90 -2.78
C GLY A 26 -8.42 1.46 -2.92
N SER A 27 -8.12 0.56 -3.86
CA SER A 27 -6.77 0.40 -4.37
C SER A 27 -6.27 1.68 -5.02
N SER A 28 -4.95 1.82 -5.07
CA SER A 28 -4.28 2.94 -5.71
C SER A 28 -2.96 2.48 -6.29
N ALA A 29 -2.63 2.96 -7.48
CA ALA A 29 -1.37 2.67 -8.16
C ALA A 29 -0.43 3.88 -8.09
N GLY A 30 0.87 3.62 -8.18
CA GLY A 30 1.93 4.61 -8.05
C GLY A 30 2.35 4.85 -6.60
N SER A 31 3.51 5.52 -6.42
CA SER A 31 4.06 5.84 -5.09
C SER A 31 4.28 4.57 -4.21
N PRO A 32 4.52 4.68 -2.89
CA PRO A 32 4.57 3.52 -1.99
C PRO A 32 3.29 2.69 -1.92
N SER A 33 2.17 3.13 -2.50
CA SER A 33 0.93 2.34 -2.54
C SER A 33 1.08 1.06 -3.35
N ASP A 34 1.97 1.05 -4.36
CA ASP A 34 2.30 -0.16 -5.13
C ASP A 34 2.92 -1.25 -4.26
N TRP A 35 3.63 -0.89 -3.18
CA TRP A 35 4.19 -1.88 -2.26
C TRP A 35 3.09 -2.63 -1.54
N ASP A 36 2.04 -1.95 -1.09
CA ASP A 36 0.93 -2.60 -0.42
C ASP A 36 0.02 -3.37 -1.42
N GLU A 37 -0.09 -2.90 -2.67
CA GLU A 37 -0.96 -3.53 -3.69
C GLU A 37 -0.32 -4.77 -4.33
N TYR A 38 0.99 -4.74 -4.56
CA TYR A 38 1.71 -5.78 -5.32
C TYR A 38 2.71 -6.59 -4.50
N SER A 39 2.83 -6.31 -3.20
CA SER A 39 3.62 -7.13 -2.28
C SER A 39 2.79 -7.60 -1.10
N GLN A 40 3.36 -8.50 -0.30
CA GLN A 40 2.72 -8.98 0.92
C GLN A 40 3.66 -8.76 2.10
N TRP A 41 3.11 -8.26 3.20
CA TRP A 41 3.83 -8.17 4.46
C TRP A 41 4.13 -9.57 4.99
N GLN A 42 5.42 -9.86 5.18
CA GLN A 42 5.87 -11.11 5.77
C GLN A 42 6.45 -10.86 7.16
N TRP A 43 5.77 -11.38 8.19
CA TRP A 43 6.35 -11.43 9.54
C TRP A 43 7.25 -12.65 9.67
N VAL A 44 8.55 -12.42 9.87
CA VAL A 44 9.54 -13.46 10.18
C VAL A 44 10.06 -13.29 11.60
N THR A 45 10.25 -14.40 12.32
CA THR A 45 10.95 -14.41 13.62
C THR A 45 12.18 -15.32 13.55
N VAL A 46 13.26 -14.91 14.23
CA VAL A 46 14.52 -15.66 14.29
C VAL A 46 14.90 -15.84 15.76
N LYS A 47 15.18 -17.07 16.18
CA LYS A 47 15.64 -17.41 17.53
C LYS A 47 17.02 -18.05 17.47
N ASN A 48 18.01 -17.44 18.13
CA ASN A 48 19.39 -17.96 18.14
C ASN A 48 19.59 -19.16 19.08
N GLN A 49 18.62 -19.44 19.95
CA GLN A 49 18.64 -20.56 20.88
C GLN A 49 17.26 -21.21 20.94
N ALA A 50 17.24 -22.51 21.25
CA ALA A 50 16.00 -23.26 21.41
C ALA A 50 15.17 -22.66 22.56
N PRO A 51 13.88 -22.34 22.34
CA PRO A 51 13.02 -21.88 23.41
C PRO A 51 12.77 -23.01 24.42
N VAL A 52 12.85 -22.69 25.71
CA VAL A 52 12.40 -23.59 26.77
C VAL A 52 10.89 -23.46 26.88
N TYR A 53 10.18 -24.57 26.71
CA TYR A 53 8.73 -24.63 26.89
C TYR A 53 8.39 -25.07 28.33
N PRO A 54 7.24 -24.63 28.87
CA PRO A 54 6.92 -24.79 30.30
C PRO A 54 6.48 -26.20 30.74
N PHE A 55 6.32 -27.15 29.83
CA PHE A 55 6.00 -28.56 30.10
C PHE A 55 6.77 -29.49 29.18
#